data_AF-A0ABD6X479-F1
#
_entry.id   AF-A0ABD6X479-F1
#
_cell.length_a   1.000
_cell.length_b   1.000
_cell.length_c   1.000
_cell.angle_alpha   90.00
_cell.angle_beta   90.00
_cell.angle_gamma   90.00
#
_symmetry.space_group_name_H-M   'P 1'
#
loop_
_entity.id
_entity.type
_entity.pdbx_description
1 polymer ?
#
loop_
_entity_poly.entity_id
_entity_poly.type
_entity_poly.pdbx_seq_one_letter_code
_entity_poly.pdbx_strand_id
1 'polypeptide(L)'
;MMAADTRVSFQSETGGIASWKDYKAYRKAIEINGILYGFAGTNLYFIELLEELRLGSADVDVLDFLATEAQTADQSFIVMRYDNDLRIFGFLDGALYDSSSTILNVDYYGIGSGAHCSVYKKHKSSNSALIPIRKIIETNEKAIKKAVKKDASLSQEHYGNICHQAGGDNGTGGEINMTTQQKSTNIIEDQLGVLRAIENEAASYGAVAVCSIDEVLEKEKLDKLGVKASNMQQKVPNREQQKLHERMTKRMAERRDLARKIAEARC
;
A
#
# COMPACT_ATOMS: atom_id res chain seq x y z
N MET A 1 16.04 0.45 -6.78
CA MET A 1 14.85 0.33 -7.68
C MET A 1 13.72 -0.31 -6.89
N MET A 2 12.48 0.13 -7.07
CA MET A 2 11.29 -0.50 -6.49
C MET A 2 10.37 -1.01 -7.60
N ALA A 3 9.61 -2.06 -7.32
CA ALA A 3 8.59 -2.56 -8.23
C ALA A 3 7.36 -3.01 -7.43
N ALA A 4 6.20 -2.92 -8.04
CA ALA A 4 4.95 -3.38 -7.45
C ALA A 4 4.01 -3.91 -8.54
N ASP A 5 3.12 -4.80 -8.14
CA ASP A 5 2.04 -5.29 -8.98
C ASP A 5 0.88 -4.26 -9.05
N THR A 6 -0.09 -4.51 -9.92
CA THR A 6 -1.21 -3.57 -10.16
C THR A 6 -2.54 -3.98 -9.52
N ARG A 7 -2.58 -5.10 -8.79
CA ARG A 7 -3.82 -5.57 -8.17
C ARG A 7 -4.21 -4.71 -6.98
N VAL A 8 -5.49 -4.42 -6.85
CA VAL A 8 -6.09 -3.78 -5.67
C VAL A 8 -7.17 -4.69 -5.12
N SER A 9 -7.23 -4.80 -3.80
CA SER A 9 -8.28 -5.51 -3.08
C SER A 9 -9.32 -4.49 -2.61
N PHE A 10 -10.60 -4.84 -2.68
CA PHE A 10 -11.69 -4.06 -2.10
C PHE A 10 -12.10 -4.72 -0.80
N GLN A 11 -11.77 -4.10 0.33
CA GLN A 11 -12.04 -4.63 1.65
C GLN A 11 -13.35 -4.07 2.19
N SER A 12 -14.29 -4.95 2.57
CA SER A 12 -15.54 -4.55 3.20
C SER A 12 -15.31 -4.03 4.62
N GLU A 13 -16.31 -3.38 5.19
CA GLU A 13 -16.29 -2.91 6.59
C GLU A 13 -16.04 -4.04 7.61
N THR A 14 -16.44 -5.27 7.27
CA THR A 14 -16.20 -6.48 8.08
C THR A 14 -14.77 -7.04 7.96
N GLY A 15 -13.90 -6.39 7.19
CA GLY A 15 -12.52 -6.81 6.96
C GLY A 15 -12.33 -7.87 5.88
N GLY A 16 -13.41 -8.44 5.34
CA GLY A 16 -13.38 -9.40 4.25
C GLY A 16 -13.05 -8.76 2.90
N ILE A 17 -12.59 -9.55 1.93
CA ILE A 17 -12.38 -9.05 0.57
C ILE A 17 -13.67 -9.21 -0.25
N ALA A 18 -14.25 -8.09 -0.68
CA ALA A 18 -15.41 -8.03 -1.55
C ALA A 18 -15.06 -8.24 -3.03
N SER A 19 -13.85 -7.86 -3.45
CA SER A 19 -13.37 -8.05 -4.82
C SER A 19 -11.86 -7.83 -4.95
N TRP A 20 -11.27 -8.32 -6.04
CA TRP A 20 -9.94 -7.91 -6.52
C TRP A 20 -10.03 -7.44 -7.95
N LYS A 21 -9.26 -6.41 -8.29
CA LYS A 21 -9.18 -5.90 -9.65
C LYS A 21 -7.78 -5.42 -9.99
N ASP A 22 -7.37 -5.68 -11.22
CA ASP A 22 -6.06 -5.31 -11.74
C ASP A 22 -6.16 -3.96 -12.47
N TYR A 23 -5.40 -2.96 -12.01
CA TYR A 23 -5.42 -1.61 -12.56
C TYR A 23 -4.09 -1.29 -13.24
N LYS A 24 -3.98 -1.60 -14.53
CA LYS A 24 -2.73 -1.44 -15.31
C LYS A 24 -2.01 -0.10 -15.10
N ALA A 25 -2.77 0.99 -15.04
CA ALA A 25 -2.23 2.35 -14.88
C ALA A 25 -1.77 2.68 -13.45
N TYR A 26 -2.14 1.87 -12.46
CA TYR A 26 -1.85 2.10 -11.06
C TYR A 26 -0.40 1.74 -10.71
N ARG A 27 0.27 2.64 -10.00
CA ARG A 27 1.66 2.49 -9.54
C ARG A 27 1.70 2.60 -8.03
N LYS A 28 1.81 1.45 -7.35
CA LYS A 28 2.08 1.41 -5.89
C LYS A 28 3.53 1.79 -5.55
N ALA A 29 4.42 1.73 -6.55
CA ALA A 29 5.80 2.17 -6.44
C ALA A 29 6.06 3.31 -7.44
N ILE A 30 6.55 4.46 -6.95
CA ILE A 30 6.73 5.68 -7.73
C ILE A 30 8.02 6.40 -7.35
N GLU A 31 8.63 7.09 -8.32
CA GLU A 31 9.77 7.99 -8.07
C GLU A 31 9.32 9.44 -8.27
N ILE A 32 9.50 10.29 -7.25
CA ILE A 32 9.15 11.71 -7.31
C ILE A 32 10.36 12.50 -6.82
N ASN A 33 10.88 13.40 -7.67
CA ASN A 33 12.03 14.26 -7.35
C ASN A 33 13.27 13.50 -6.84
N GLY A 34 13.52 12.30 -7.37
CA GLY A 34 14.65 11.44 -6.98
C GLY A 34 14.43 10.61 -5.71
N ILE A 35 13.23 10.69 -5.11
CA ILE A 35 12.84 9.91 -3.94
C ILE A 35 11.92 8.78 -4.40
N LEU A 36 12.23 7.56 -3.97
CA LEU A 36 11.42 6.38 -4.26
C LEU A 36 10.42 6.13 -3.13
N TYR A 37 9.17 5.88 -3.51
CA TYR A 37 8.09 5.52 -2.60
C TYR A 37 7.50 4.18 -3.01
N GLY A 38 7.27 3.29 -2.05
CA GLY A 38 6.50 2.05 -2.22
C GLY A 38 5.40 1.98 -1.17
N PHE A 39 4.16 1.70 -1.59
CA PHE A 39 2.98 1.78 -0.75
C PHE A 39 2.29 0.42 -0.56
N ALA A 40 1.81 0.15 0.66
CA ALA A 40 0.82 -0.87 0.98
C ALA A 40 -0.12 -0.39 2.11
N GLY A 41 -1.32 -0.94 2.18
CA GLY A 41 -2.40 -0.54 3.09
C GLY A 41 -3.54 0.21 2.40
N THR A 42 -4.27 1.02 3.17
CA THR A 42 -5.44 1.75 2.70
C THR A 42 -5.09 2.88 1.72
N ASN A 43 -5.59 2.82 0.48
CA ASN A 43 -5.18 3.73 -0.59
C ASN A 43 -5.42 5.22 -0.30
N LEU A 44 -6.33 5.56 0.63
CA LEU A 44 -6.55 6.92 1.12
C LEU A 44 -5.24 7.61 1.55
N TYR A 45 -4.38 6.91 2.28
CA TYR A 45 -3.10 7.46 2.75
C TYR A 45 -2.14 7.74 1.59
N PHE A 46 -2.15 6.90 0.55
CA PHE A 46 -1.33 7.12 -0.63
C PHE A 46 -1.82 8.30 -1.46
N ILE A 47 -3.14 8.47 -1.56
CA ILE A 47 -3.74 9.64 -2.21
C ILE A 47 -3.31 10.91 -1.51
N GLU A 48 -3.43 11.00 -0.18
CA GLU A 48 -3.06 12.20 0.55
C GLU A 48 -1.57 12.51 0.49
N LEU A 49 -0.70 11.49 0.49
CA LEU A 49 0.72 11.68 0.19
C LEU A 49 0.91 12.34 -1.17
N LEU A 50 0.30 11.80 -2.23
CA LEU A 50 0.45 12.32 -3.58
C LEU A 50 -0.14 13.73 -3.75
N GLU A 51 -1.28 14.04 -3.12
CA GLU A 51 -1.86 15.39 -3.12
C GLU A 51 -0.90 16.41 -2.49
N GLU A 52 -0.28 16.06 -1.37
CA GLU A 52 0.61 16.99 -0.68
C GLU A 52 1.95 17.16 -1.38
N LEU A 53 2.50 16.09 -1.97
CA LEU A 53 3.68 16.19 -2.82
C LEU A 53 3.42 17.05 -4.06
N ARG A 54 2.21 16.98 -4.64
CA ARG A 54 1.79 17.86 -5.75
C ARG A 54 1.76 19.34 -5.31
N LEU A 55 1.34 19.62 -4.08
CA LEU A 55 1.29 20.97 -3.51
C LEU A 55 2.68 21.49 -3.08
N GLY A 56 3.71 20.66 -3.14
CA GLY A 56 5.08 21.01 -2.76
C GLY A 56 5.35 20.93 -1.26
N SER A 57 4.51 20.23 -0.50
CA SER A 57 4.76 19.95 0.91
C SER A 57 5.99 19.04 1.07
N ALA A 58 6.69 19.19 2.20
CA ALA A 58 7.81 18.32 2.54
C ALA A 58 7.29 16.90 2.82
N ASP A 59 7.84 15.93 2.11
CA ASP A 59 7.41 14.53 2.15
C ASP A 59 7.49 13.91 3.55
N VAL A 60 8.54 14.19 4.31
CA VAL A 60 8.72 13.68 5.67
C VAL A 60 7.65 14.22 6.61
N ASP A 61 7.34 15.51 6.58
CA ASP A 61 6.28 16.10 7.41
C ASP A 61 4.91 15.50 7.07
N VAL A 62 4.65 15.26 5.78
CA VAL A 62 3.42 14.61 5.31
C VAL A 62 3.32 13.17 5.82
N LEU A 63 4.40 12.39 5.72
CA LEU A 63 4.42 11.00 6.15
C LEU A 63 4.29 10.84 7.66
N ASP A 64 4.94 11.69 8.45
CA ASP A 64 4.81 11.72 9.92
C ASP A 64 3.36 12.03 10.34
N PHE A 65 2.72 12.99 9.67
CA PHE A 65 1.32 13.29 9.89
C PHE A 65 0.42 12.09 9.54
N LEU A 66 0.61 11.49 8.35
CA LEU A 66 -0.19 10.34 7.92
C LEU A 66 -0.06 9.17 8.90
N ALA A 67 1.14 8.89 9.41
CA ALA A 67 1.36 7.85 10.41
C ALA A 67 0.59 8.11 11.71
N THR A 68 0.57 9.37 12.16
CA THR A 68 -0.18 9.78 13.37
C THR A 68 -1.70 9.72 13.16
N GLU A 69 -2.18 10.17 12.00
CA GLU A 69 -3.60 10.10 11.63
C GLU A 69 -4.07 8.64 11.53
N ALA A 70 -3.22 7.76 10.98
CA ALA A 70 -3.48 6.33 10.93
C ALA A 70 -3.57 5.68 12.30
N GLN A 71 -2.68 6.05 13.23
CA GLN A 71 -2.78 5.63 14.62
C GLN A 71 -4.10 6.10 15.26
N THR A 72 -4.51 7.35 15.00
CA THR A 72 -5.76 7.90 15.54
C THR A 72 -7.00 7.20 14.96
N ALA A 73 -6.94 6.84 13.68
CA ALA A 73 -8.02 6.16 12.98
C ALA A 73 -8.01 4.63 13.16
N ASP A 74 -6.98 4.07 13.81
CA ASP A 74 -6.71 2.63 13.89
C ASP A 74 -6.72 1.94 12.52
N GLN A 75 -6.00 2.55 11.56
CA GLN A 75 -5.94 2.07 10.18
C GLN A 75 -4.51 1.80 9.76
N SER A 76 -4.22 0.57 9.34
CA SER A 76 -2.87 0.19 8.93
C SER A 76 -2.52 0.68 7.54
N PHE A 77 -1.32 1.23 7.42
CA PHE A 77 -0.64 1.46 6.15
C PHE A 77 0.86 1.48 6.35
N ILE A 78 1.60 1.30 5.27
CA ILE A 78 3.05 1.42 5.24
C ILE A 78 3.51 2.09 3.94
N VAL A 79 4.48 2.99 4.08
CA VAL A 79 5.25 3.58 2.99
C VAL A 79 6.72 3.27 3.21
N MET A 80 7.32 2.58 2.23
CA MET A 80 8.78 2.57 2.06
C MET A 80 9.19 3.86 1.37
N ARG A 81 10.08 4.62 1.98
CA ARG A 81 10.68 5.83 1.40
C ARG A 81 12.18 5.62 1.27
N TYR A 82 12.74 5.93 0.10
CA TYR A 82 14.19 5.87 -0.13
C TYR A 82 14.68 7.13 -0.84
N ASP A 83 15.46 7.94 -0.14
CA ASP A 83 16.13 9.15 -0.65
C ASP A 83 17.65 9.14 -0.44
N ASN A 84 18.20 8.06 0.14
CA ASN A 84 19.60 7.67 0.36
C ASN A 84 19.59 6.55 1.41
N ASP A 85 18.68 6.68 2.38
CA ASP A 85 18.36 5.69 3.40
C ASP A 85 16.98 5.08 3.14
N LEU A 86 16.82 3.78 3.37
CA LEU A 86 15.51 3.15 3.34
C LEU A 86 14.82 3.35 4.69
N ARG A 87 13.70 4.07 4.69
CA ARG A 87 12.89 4.33 5.89
C ARG A 87 11.47 3.83 5.70
N ILE A 88 10.85 3.48 6.82
CA ILE A 88 9.48 3.00 6.90
C ILE A 88 8.66 4.06 7.62
N PHE A 89 7.52 4.41 7.03
CA PHE A 89 6.51 5.27 7.63
C PHE A 89 5.17 4.54 7.64
N GLY A 90 4.37 4.72 8.68
CA GLY A 90 3.08 4.07 8.78
C GLY A 90 2.63 3.75 10.19
N PHE A 91 1.56 2.98 10.28
CA PHE A 91 1.02 2.44 11.51
C PHE A 91 0.74 0.95 11.28
N LEU A 92 1.29 0.09 12.14
CA LEU A 92 1.18 -1.37 12.02
C LEU A 92 1.00 -1.98 13.41
N ASP A 93 -0.11 -2.68 13.65
CA ASP A 93 -0.33 -3.45 14.88
C ASP A 93 0.03 -2.65 16.16
N GLY A 94 -0.56 -1.46 16.28
CA GLY A 94 -0.33 -0.55 17.42
C GLY A 94 1.02 0.19 17.42
N ALA A 95 1.92 -0.09 16.48
CA ALA A 95 3.24 0.54 16.39
C ALA A 95 3.28 1.66 15.34
N LEU A 96 3.74 2.85 15.78
CA LEU A 96 3.93 4.02 14.92
C LEU A 96 5.32 4.01 14.30
N TYR A 97 5.39 4.16 12.98
CA TYR A 97 6.63 4.35 12.24
C TYR A 97 6.63 5.74 11.59
N ASP A 98 7.50 6.62 12.05
CA ASP A 98 7.69 7.98 11.57
C ASP A 98 9.18 8.26 11.27
N SER A 99 9.53 9.53 11.00
CA SER A 99 10.88 10.01 10.73
C SER A 99 11.90 9.72 11.84
N SER A 100 11.46 9.48 13.07
CA SER A 100 12.31 9.11 14.21
C SER A 100 12.60 7.61 14.32
N SER A 101 11.87 6.79 13.57
CA SER A 101 12.09 5.34 13.53
C SER A 101 13.47 4.99 13.00
N THR A 102 13.95 3.82 13.39
CA THR A 102 15.27 3.34 12.95
C THR A 102 15.29 3.13 11.43
N ILE A 103 16.38 3.54 10.77
CA ILE A 103 16.61 3.27 9.34
C ILE A 103 16.67 1.76 9.11
N LEU A 104 16.07 1.30 8.02
CA LEU A 104 16.08 -0.10 7.61
C LEU A 104 17.32 -0.40 6.75
N ASN A 105 18.29 -1.10 7.33
CA ASN A 105 19.53 -1.46 6.64
C ASN A 105 19.48 -2.90 6.09
N VAL A 106 19.09 -3.05 4.82
CA VAL A 106 18.95 -4.35 4.13
C VAL A 106 19.24 -4.22 2.64
N ASP A 107 19.73 -5.30 2.02
CA ASP A 107 19.93 -5.35 0.57
C ASP A 107 18.61 -5.48 -0.22
N TYR A 108 17.63 -6.18 0.38
CA TYR A 108 16.34 -6.46 -0.24
C TYR A 108 15.22 -6.37 0.79
N TYR A 109 14.16 -5.66 0.42
CA TYR A 109 12.96 -5.55 1.22
C TYR A 109 11.72 -5.51 0.33
N GLY A 110 10.60 -5.96 0.87
CA GLY A 110 9.30 -5.89 0.22
C GLY A 110 8.21 -5.81 1.28
N ILE A 111 7.15 -5.07 0.97
CA ILE A 111 5.96 -4.85 1.80
C ILE A 111 4.72 -5.42 1.10
N GLY A 112 3.62 -5.50 1.83
CA GLY A 112 2.34 -6.02 1.35
C GLY A 112 2.23 -7.55 1.43
N SER A 113 1.04 -8.09 1.21
CA SER A 113 0.70 -9.51 1.39
C SER A 113 1.65 -10.45 0.64
N GLY A 114 2.03 -10.08 -0.59
CA GLY A 114 2.96 -10.85 -1.40
C GLY A 114 4.33 -11.05 -0.76
N ALA A 115 4.81 -10.13 0.07
CA ALA A 115 6.13 -10.22 0.71
C ALA A 115 6.23 -11.34 1.77
N HIS A 116 5.09 -11.85 2.25
CA HIS A 116 5.06 -12.89 3.28
C HIS A 116 4.93 -14.32 2.72
N CYS A 117 4.59 -14.45 1.43
CA CYS A 117 4.40 -15.75 0.81
C CYS A 117 5.72 -16.50 0.58
N SER A 118 5.64 -17.83 0.44
CA SER A 118 6.81 -18.70 0.29
C SER A 118 7.58 -18.43 -1.01
N VAL A 119 6.87 -18.08 -2.09
CA VAL A 119 7.45 -17.78 -3.40
C VAL A 119 8.30 -16.52 -3.34
N TYR A 120 7.83 -15.46 -2.69
CA TYR A 120 8.63 -14.25 -2.46
C TYR A 120 9.91 -14.59 -1.70
N LYS A 121 9.79 -15.29 -0.55
CA LYS A 121 10.93 -15.64 0.31
C LYS A 121 12.03 -16.40 -0.46
N LYS A 122 11.65 -17.25 -1.42
CA LYS A 122 12.58 -18.00 -2.30
C LYS A 122 13.29 -17.13 -3.34
N HIS A 123 12.64 -16.04 -3.78
CA HIS A 123 13.10 -15.24 -4.92
C HIS A 123 13.50 -13.80 -4.57
N LYS A 124 13.37 -13.37 -3.32
CA LYS A 124 13.61 -11.97 -2.88
C LYS A 124 15.03 -11.45 -3.15
N SER A 125 16.03 -12.33 -3.14
CA SER A 125 17.44 -11.99 -3.39
C SER A 125 17.84 -12.09 -4.86
N SER A 126 16.86 -12.14 -5.78
CA SER A 126 17.16 -12.14 -7.22
C SER A 126 17.67 -10.77 -7.67
N ASN A 127 18.43 -10.72 -8.77
CA ASN A 127 19.03 -9.49 -9.31
C ASN A 127 18.03 -8.42 -9.81
N SER A 128 16.72 -8.63 -9.66
CA SER A 128 15.68 -7.69 -10.09
C SER A 128 14.45 -7.78 -9.20
N ALA A 129 13.91 -6.62 -8.80
CA ALA A 129 12.68 -6.50 -8.04
C ALA A 129 11.44 -7.08 -8.78
N LEU A 130 11.50 -7.25 -10.10
CA LEU A 130 10.42 -7.87 -10.88
C LEU A 130 10.29 -9.37 -10.62
N ILE A 131 11.40 -10.05 -10.39
CA ILE A 131 11.45 -11.51 -10.36
C ILE A 131 10.58 -12.08 -9.23
N PRO A 132 10.68 -11.63 -7.96
CA PRO A 132 9.83 -12.16 -6.91
C PRO A 132 8.34 -11.93 -7.18
N ILE A 133 7.95 -10.75 -7.66
CA ILE A 133 6.55 -10.42 -7.97
C ILE A 133 6.04 -11.29 -9.12
N ARG A 134 6.81 -11.39 -10.22
CA ARG A 134 6.46 -12.22 -11.38
C ARG A 134 6.27 -13.68 -10.98
N LYS A 135 7.15 -14.21 -10.12
CA LYS A 135 7.06 -15.59 -9.66
C LYS A 135 5.80 -15.85 -8.85
N ILE A 136 5.33 -14.88 -8.05
CA ILE A 136 4.05 -14.98 -7.35
C ILE A 136 2.90 -15.05 -8.36
N ILE A 137 2.86 -14.11 -9.31
CA ILE A 137 1.80 -14.03 -10.33
C ILE A 137 1.73 -15.32 -11.15
N GLU A 138 2.86 -15.80 -11.67
CA GLU A 138 2.95 -17.08 -12.41
C GLU A 138 2.46 -18.27 -11.56
N THR A 139 2.76 -18.27 -10.26
CA THR A 139 2.33 -19.34 -9.34
C THR A 139 0.81 -19.31 -9.12
N ASN A 140 0.26 -18.12 -8.87
CA ASN A 140 -1.17 -17.91 -8.68
C ASN A 140 -1.96 -18.35 -9.93
N GLU A 141 -1.58 -17.85 -11.11
CA GLU A 141 -2.25 -18.17 -12.37
C GLU A 141 -2.25 -19.67 -12.67
N LYS A 142 -1.10 -20.33 -12.43
CA LYS A 142 -0.98 -21.78 -12.61
C LYS A 142 -1.89 -22.56 -11.64
N ALA A 143 -1.93 -22.14 -10.37
CA ALA A 143 -2.76 -22.79 -9.35
C ALA A 143 -4.24 -22.64 -9.65
N ILE A 144 -4.69 -21.43 -9.97
CA ILE A 144 -6.05 -21.10 -10.34
C ILE A 144 -6.49 -21.89 -11.58
N LYS A 145 -5.69 -21.86 -12.66
CA LYS A 145 -5.97 -22.60 -13.90
C LYS A 145 -6.12 -24.10 -13.66
N LYS A 146 -5.36 -24.67 -12.71
CA LYS A 146 -5.47 -26.09 -12.33
C LYS A 146 -6.74 -26.37 -11.55
N ALA A 147 -7.18 -25.46 -10.68
CA ALA A 147 -8.38 -25.60 -9.88
C ALA A 147 -9.65 -25.45 -10.73
N VAL A 148 -9.73 -24.44 -11.60
CA VAL A 148 -10.88 -24.21 -12.52
C VAL A 148 -11.08 -25.39 -13.48
N LYS A 149 -10.00 -26.06 -13.91
CA LYS A 149 -10.11 -27.28 -14.71
C LYS A 149 -10.75 -28.46 -13.97
N LYS A 150 -10.71 -28.46 -12.64
CA LYS A 150 -11.26 -29.51 -11.78
C LYS A 150 -12.66 -29.18 -11.26
N ASP A 151 -12.97 -27.89 -11.11
CA ASP A 151 -14.22 -27.41 -10.54
C ASP A 151 -14.68 -26.14 -11.26
N ALA A 152 -15.91 -26.16 -11.81
CA ALA A 152 -16.39 -25.13 -12.72
C ALA A 152 -16.87 -23.84 -12.01
N SER A 153 -17.02 -23.84 -10.69
CA SER A 153 -17.46 -22.66 -9.92
C SER A 153 -16.67 -22.48 -8.62
N LEU A 154 -15.58 -21.72 -8.67
CA LEU A 154 -14.83 -21.33 -7.48
C LEU A 154 -15.29 -19.94 -7.00
N SER A 155 -15.59 -19.82 -5.70
CA SER A 155 -15.84 -18.54 -5.04
C SER A 155 -14.54 -17.74 -4.91
N GLN A 156 -14.65 -16.42 -4.69
CA GLN A 156 -13.52 -15.52 -4.45
C GLN A 156 -12.62 -15.97 -3.30
N GLU A 157 -13.20 -16.41 -2.19
CA GLU A 157 -12.47 -16.96 -1.03
C GLU A 157 -11.67 -18.22 -1.41
N HIS A 158 -12.20 -19.07 -2.29
CA HIS A 158 -11.46 -20.23 -2.80
C HIS A 158 -10.20 -19.82 -3.57
N TYR A 159 -10.20 -18.71 -4.32
CA TYR A 159 -8.99 -18.24 -5.00
C TYR A 159 -7.87 -17.87 -4.01
N GLY A 160 -8.21 -17.18 -2.91
CA GLY A 160 -7.27 -16.87 -1.84
C GLY A 160 -6.59 -18.11 -1.29
N ASN A 161 -7.38 -19.11 -0.91
CA ASN A 161 -6.90 -20.37 -0.37
C ASN A 161 -6.06 -21.17 -1.38
N ILE A 162 -6.47 -21.22 -2.65
CA ILE A 162 -5.73 -21.92 -3.71
C ILE A 162 -4.35 -21.30 -3.93
N CYS A 163 -4.28 -19.97 -4.01
CA CYS A 163 -3.01 -19.24 -4.17
C CYS A 163 -2.10 -19.47 -2.95
N HIS A 164 -2.65 -19.39 -1.74
CA HIS A 164 -1.91 -19.63 -0.50
C HIS A 164 -1.34 -21.06 -0.43
N GLN A 165 -2.15 -22.08 -0.72
CA GLN A 165 -1.71 -23.49 -0.75
C GLN A 165 -0.64 -23.76 -1.80
N ALA A 166 -0.66 -23.04 -2.93
CA ALA A 166 0.39 -23.10 -3.93
C ALA A 166 1.67 -22.33 -3.55
N GLY A 167 1.65 -21.63 -2.41
CA GLY A 167 2.75 -20.85 -1.87
C GLY A 167 2.82 -19.39 -2.33
N GLY A 168 1.83 -18.94 -3.11
CA GLY A 168 1.66 -17.56 -3.60
C GLY A 168 0.76 -16.72 -2.72
N ASP A 169 0.17 -15.66 -3.30
CA ASP A 169 -0.67 -14.68 -2.62
C ASP A 169 -1.67 -14.05 -3.60
N ASN A 170 -2.98 -14.18 -3.36
CA ASN A 170 -4.00 -13.66 -4.29
C ASN A 170 -4.04 -12.13 -4.35
N GLY A 171 -3.52 -11.44 -3.32
CA GLY A 171 -3.38 -9.98 -3.29
C GLY A 171 -2.34 -9.44 -4.28
N THR A 172 -1.51 -10.31 -4.86
CA THR A 172 -0.48 -9.94 -5.86
C THR A 172 -0.91 -10.39 -7.26
N GLY A 173 -1.08 -9.45 -8.20
CA GLY A 173 -1.56 -9.76 -9.55
C GLY A 173 -1.48 -8.62 -10.58
N GLY A 174 -1.92 -8.93 -11.80
CA GLY A 174 -1.93 -7.99 -12.92
C GLY A 174 -0.54 -7.74 -13.52
N GLU A 175 -0.27 -6.51 -13.93
CA GLU A 175 1.03 -6.09 -14.47
C GLU A 175 2.00 -5.72 -13.35
N ILE A 176 3.30 -5.63 -13.67
CA ILE A 176 4.34 -5.21 -12.72
C ILE A 176 4.89 -3.88 -13.19
N ASN A 177 4.68 -2.84 -12.39
CA ASN A 177 5.20 -1.51 -12.62
C ASN A 177 6.47 -1.30 -11.79
N MET A 178 7.59 -1.06 -12.47
CA MET A 178 8.86 -0.68 -11.85
C MET A 178 9.00 0.84 -11.83
N THR A 179 9.63 1.36 -10.77
CA THR A 179 10.09 2.75 -10.73
C THR A 179 11.17 2.95 -11.79
N THR A 180 10.86 3.75 -12.80
CA THR A 180 11.82 4.35 -13.72
C THR A 180 11.91 5.83 -13.36
N GLN A 181 13.09 6.45 -13.47
CA GLN A 181 13.28 7.89 -13.19
C GLN A 181 12.17 8.73 -13.83
N GLN A 182 11.30 9.27 -12.99
CA GLN A 182 10.15 10.08 -13.38
C GLN A 182 10.40 11.50 -12.88
N LYS A 183 10.69 12.41 -13.82
CA LYS A 183 11.07 13.80 -13.51
C LYS A 183 9.89 14.78 -13.44
N SER A 184 8.65 14.33 -13.62
CA SER A 184 7.52 15.26 -13.84
C SER A 184 6.37 15.06 -12.86
N THR A 185 5.88 16.17 -12.32
CA THR A 185 4.61 16.29 -11.57
C THR A 185 3.40 15.68 -12.28
N ASN A 186 3.44 15.56 -13.62
CA ASN A 186 2.39 14.90 -14.41
C ASN A 186 2.07 13.47 -13.93
N ILE A 187 3.07 12.72 -13.45
CA ILE A 187 2.83 11.36 -12.95
C ILE A 187 1.96 11.38 -11.70
N ILE A 188 2.09 12.40 -10.85
CA ILE A 188 1.30 12.53 -9.63
C ILE A 188 -0.16 12.74 -10.00
N GLU A 189 -0.45 13.64 -10.94
CA GLU A 189 -1.82 13.89 -11.42
C GLU A 189 -2.45 12.65 -12.06
N ASP A 190 -1.69 11.94 -12.90
CA ASP A 190 -2.16 10.70 -13.52
C ASP A 190 -2.49 9.64 -12.46
N GLN A 191 -1.63 9.47 -11.45
CA GLN A 191 -1.86 8.51 -10.37
C GLN A 191 -3.01 8.92 -9.45
N LEU A 192 -3.18 10.22 -9.16
CA LEU A 192 -4.33 10.73 -8.41
C LEU A 192 -5.64 10.45 -9.15
N GLY A 193 -5.67 10.64 -10.47
CA GLY A 193 -6.83 10.30 -11.30
C GLY A 193 -7.19 8.82 -11.21
N VAL A 194 -6.20 7.94 -11.35
CA VAL A 194 -6.37 6.48 -11.23
C VAL A 194 -6.85 6.09 -9.83
N LEU A 195 -6.20 6.59 -8.78
CA LEU A 195 -6.54 6.25 -7.40
C LEU A 195 -7.95 6.70 -7.00
N ARG A 196 -8.37 7.90 -7.41
CA ARG A 196 -9.75 8.39 -7.17
C ARG A 196 -10.79 7.54 -7.90
N ALA A 197 -10.47 7.07 -9.11
CA ALA A 197 -11.35 6.14 -9.83
C ALA A 197 -11.46 4.78 -9.11
N ILE A 198 -10.34 4.28 -8.57
CA ILE A 198 -10.30 3.05 -7.75
C ILE A 198 -11.12 3.23 -6.46
N GLU A 199 -10.99 4.36 -5.76
CA GLU A 199 -11.78 4.65 -4.55
C GLU A 199 -13.27 4.71 -4.85
N ASN A 200 -13.68 5.43 -5.89
CA ASN A 200 -15.09 5.50 -6.29
C ASN A 200 -15.65 4.11 -6.64
N GLU A 201 -14.84 3.28 -7.32
CA GLU A 201 -15.24 1.92 -7.62
C GLU A 201 -15.37 1.09 -6.33
N ALA A 202 -14.39 1.12 -5.44
CA ALA A 202 -14.44 0.42 -4.16
C ALA A 202 -15.65 0.85 -3.30
N ALA A 203 -15.90 2.15 -3.20
CA ALA A 203 -17.06 2.71 -2.50
C ALA A 203 -18.39 2.20 -3.09
N SER A 204 -18.45 1.97 -4.41
CA SER A 204 -19.62 1.36 -5.04
C SER A 204 -19.88 -0.08 -4.58
N TYR A 205 -18.88 -0.78 -4.04
CA TYR A 205 -19.01 -2.10 -3.40
C TYR A 205 -19.27 -2.01 -1.88
N GLY A 206 -19.44 -0.82 -1.31
CA GLY A 206 -19.46 -0.64 0.14
C GLY A 206 -18.12 -1.05 0.78
N ALA A 207 -17.02 -0.82 0.07
CA ALA A 207 -15.70 -1.29 0.42
C ALA A 207 -14.66 -0.16 0.31
N VAL A 208 -13.49 -0.40 0.90
CA VAL A 208 -12.32 0.46 0.83
C VAL A 208 -11.26 -0.17 -0.08
N ALA A 209 -10.64 0.64 -0.92
CA ALA A 209 -9.54 0.19 -1.76
C ALA A 209 -8.25 0.02 -0.94
N VAL A 210 -7.69 -1.19 -0.95
CA VAL A 210 -6.48 -1.52 -0.19
C VAL A 210 -5.44 -2.25 -1.04
N CYS A 211 -4.19 -1.90 -0.82
CA CYS A 211 -3.05 -2.73 -1.19
C CYS A 211 -2.76 -3.67 -0.02
N SER A 212 -3.27 -4.90 -0.07
CA SER A 212 -3.28 -5.83 1.07
C SER A 212 -1.94 -5.94 1.81
N ILE A 213 -2.00 -5.96 3.13
CA ILE A 213 -0.87 -6.09 4.06
C ILE A 213 -1.31 -6.93 5.25
N ASP A 214 -0.37 -7.71 5.80
CA ASP A 214 -0.52 -8.34 7.11
C ASP A 214 0.34 -7.52 8.10
N GLU A 215 -0.31 -6.63 8.83
CA GLU A 215 0.35 -5.67 9.72
C GLU A 215 1.13 -6.33 10.86
N VAL A 216 0.61 -7.44 11.39
CA VAL A 216 1.26 -8.21 12.46
C VAL A 216 2.55 -8.83 11.91
N LEU A 217 2.47 -9.53 10.77
CA LEU A 217 3.65 -10.13 10.16
C LEU A 217 4.66 -9.08 9.67
N GLU A 218 4.20 -7.93 9.20
CA GLU A 218 5.07 -6.83 8.78
C GLU A 218 5.81 -6.24 9.98
N LYS A 219 5.10 -5.96 11.08
CA LYS A 219 5.70 -5.48 12.33
C LYS A 219 6.72 -6.49 12.86
N GLU A 220 6.38 -7.77 12.96
CA GLU A 220 7.33 -8.80 13.40
C GLU A 220 8.58 -8.86 12.52
N LYS A 221 8.43 -8.66 11.21
CA LYS A 221 9.55 -8.66 10.27
C LYS A 221 10.46 -7.45 10.51
N LEU A 222 9.90 -6.28 10.77
CA LEU A 222 10.63 -5.05 11.13
C LEU A 222 11.37 -5.21 12.45
N ASP A 223 10.69 -5.74 13.48
CA ASP A 223 11.27 -6.01 14.80
C ASP A 223 12.50 -6.95 14.68
N LYS A 224 12.38 -8.02 13.88
CA LYS A 224 13.49 -8.97 13.61
C LYS A 224 14.68 -8.33 12.88
N LEU A 225 14.44 -7.27 12.12
CA LEU A 225 15.47 -6.50 11.42
C LEU A 225 16.03 -5.36 12.28
N GLY A 226 15.58 -5.23 13.53
CA GLY A 226 16.04 -4.20 14.46
C GLY A 226 15.47 -2.81 14.18
N VAL A 227 14.43 -2.71 13.34
CA VAL A 227 13.73 -1.44 13.11
C VAL A 227 12.85 -1.15 14.31
N LYS A 228 13.21 -0.14 15.10
CA LYS A 228 12.40 0.30 16.23
C LYS A 228 11.37 1.33 15.77
N ALA A 229 10.12 1.09 16.15
CA ALA A 229 9.02 2.05 16.07
C ALA A 229 9.34 3.33 16.86
N SER A 230 8.68 4.41 16.50
CA SER A 230 8.78 5.70 17.16
C SER A 230 8.38 5.59 18.63
N ASN A 231 9.19 6.20 19.49
CA ASN A 231 8.87 6.43 20.90
C ASN A 231 8.58 7.90 21.18
N MET A 232 8.55 8.76 20.16
CA MET A 232 8.32 10.18 20.35
C MET A 232 6.83 10.44 20.61
N GLN A 233 6.54 11.08 21.74
CA GLN A 233 5.33 11.88 21.86
C GLN A 233 5.52 13.10 20.93
N GLN A 234 4.56 13.34 20.04
CA GLN A 234 4.64 14.41 19.04
C GLN A 234 5.13 15.72 19.65
N LYS A 235 6.18 16.30 19.04
CA LYS A 235 6.55 17.69 19.33
C LYS A 235 5.40 18.60 18.91
N VAL A 236 5.20 19.70 19.64
CA VAL A 236 4.24 20.73 19.26
C VAL A 236 4.55 21.18 17.83
N PRO A 237 3.61 20.99 16.87
CA PRO A 237 3.89 21.29 15.47
C PRO A 237 4.14 22.78 15.28
N ASN A 238 5.07 23.14 14.40
CA ASN A 238 5.27 24.53 14.01
C ASN A 238 4.07 25.02 13.16
N ARG A 239 4.01 26.33 12.88
CA ARG A 239 2.87 26.93 12.16
C ARG A 239 2.61 26.31 10.77
N GLU A 240 3.67 25.93 10.04
CA GLU A 240 3.51 25.32 8.72
C GLU A 240 3.02 23.87 8.84
N GLN A 241 3.52 23.12 9.82
CA GLN A 241 3.01 21.78 10.14
C GLN A 241 1.54 21.83 10.61
N GLN A 242 1.15 22.82 11.42
CA GLN A 242 -0.26 23.01 11.82
C GLN A 242 -1.17 23.23 10.60
N LYS A 243 -0.78 24.10 9.67
CA LYS A 243 -1.55 24.34 8.42
C LYS A 243 -1.63 23.10 7.55
N LEU A 244 -0.54 22.31 7.47
CA LEU A 244 -0.53 21.03 6.77
C LEU A 244 -1.55 20.08 7.41
N HIS A 245 -1.49 19.91 8.72
CA HIS A 245 -2.37 19.01 9.48
C HIS A 245 -3.84 19.42 9.30
N GLU A 246 -4.20 20.68 9.52
CA GLU A 246 -5.56 21.19 9.36
C GLU A 246 -6.12 20.91 7.95
N ARG A 247 -5.31 21.15 6.93
CA ARG A 247 -5.69 20.94 5.53
C ARG A 247 -5.91 19.45 5.23
N MET A 248 -4.99 18.59 5.67
CA MET A 248 -5.06 17.15 5.44
C MET A 248 -6.22 16.51 6.21
N THR A 249 -6.40 16.82 7.49
CA THR A 249 -7.54 16.35 8.30
C THR A 249 -8.86 16.70 7.62
N LYS A 250 -9.00 17.94 7.15
CA LYS A 250 -10.20 18.38 6.43
C LYS A 250 -10.45 17.56 5.16
N ARG A 251 -9.45 17.41 4.28
CA ARG A 251 -9.62 16.65 3.03
C ARG A 251 -9.89 15.17 3.26
N MET A 252 -9.22 14.56 4.23
CA MET A 252 -9.46 13.15 4.58
C MET A 252 -10.89 12.93 5.09
N ALA A 253 -11.40 13.84 5.92
CA ALA A 253 -12.79 13.79 6.36
C ALA A 253 -13.78 13.96 5.19
N GLU A 254 -13.53 14.91 4.29
CA GLU A 254 -14.36 15.13 3.09
C GLU A 254 -14.38 13.89 2.17
N ARG A 255 -13.25 13.20 1.99
CA ARG A 255 -13.19 11.96 1.20
C ARG A 255 -13.94 10.81 1.85
N ARG A 256 -13.76 10.61 3.15
CA ARG A 256 -14.50 9.59 3.92
C ARG A 256 -16.01 9.82 3.80
N ASP A 257 -16.47 11.06 3.89
CA ASP A 257 -17.87 11.42 3.71
C ASP A 257 -18.37 11.20 2.28
N LEU A 258 -17.57 11.51 1.27
CA LEU A 258 -17.91 11.23 -0.13
C LEU A 258 -18.03 9.72 -0.39
N ALA A 259 -17.09 8.91 0.09
CA ALA A 259 -17.13 7.46 -0.06
C ALA A 259 -18.39 6.87 0.58
N ARG A 260 -18.75 7.36 1.78
CA ARG A 260 -19.98 6.97 2.47
C ARG A 260 -21.24 7.33 1.65
N LYS A 261 -21.33 8.55 1.11
CA LYS A 261 -22.44 8.97 0.25
C LYS A 261 -22.58 8.11 -1.01
N ILE A 262 -21.46 7.70 -1.62
CA ILE A 262 -21.46 6.81 -2.79
C ILE A 262 -22.02 5.43 -2.42
N ALA A 263 -21.63 4.90 -1.26
CA ALA A 263 -22.15 3.62 -0.77
C ALA A 263 -23.66 3.70 -0.46
N GLU A 264 -24.10 4.75 0.24
CA GLU A 264 -25.50 4.99 0.62
C GLU A 264 -26.42 5.14 -0.62
N ALA A 265 -25.96 5.79 -1.69
CA ALA A 265 -26.76 6.01 -2.91
C ALA A 265 -27.09 4.73 -3.72
N ARG A 266 -26.53 3.57 -3.33
CA ARG A 266 -26.82 2.27 -3.96
C ARG A 266 -27.82 1.41 -3.18
N CYS A 267 -28.09 1.73 -1.91
CA CYS A 267 -29.07 1.04 -1.07
C CYS A 267 -30.49 1.58 -1.32
#